data_AF-A0A847J531-F1
#
_entry.id   AF-A0A847J531-F1
#
_cell.length_a   1.000
_cell.length_b   1.000
_cell.length_c   1.000
_cell.angle_alpha   90.00
_cell.angle_beta   90.00
_cell.angle_gamma   90.00
#
_symmetry.space_group_name_H-M   'P 1'
#
loop_
_entity.id
_entity.type
_entity.pdbx_description
1 polymer ?
#
loop_
_entity_poly.entity_id
_entity_poly.type
_entity_poly.pdbx_seq_one_letter_code
_entity_poly.pdbx_strand_id
1 'polypeptide(L)'
;MPELVVCDNLKAGVTKASRVEPTINATYREMAEHYGGAVLPTRPRKPRDKAKVEVGVQIVERWILARLRHRNFFGLDELASEIERLTGDLNARVMRHLGVSRRELFEKTDRPTLRPLPQARDECAEWRRARVGIDYHVEVDARFYSVPYRLLKEEVDVRVTARTIEVFHQHRRVASHARVGAPHAHVTVADHMPSHHRQFRDWTHERVLKEAASIGDKPARSGQNHRRTKLMTGRKTGSTSLGLRPLAPATDVERREPAVRHGVPLSGRACKARSRQPLRPIAYAGLVAVALPGSIINPV
;
A
#
# COMPACT_ATOMS: atom_id res chain seq x y z
N MET A 1 -7.03 -19.68 23.25
CA MET A 1 -6.45 -18.33 23.32
C MET A 1 -6.44 -17.84 24.76
N PRO A 2 -5.34 -17.27 25.28
CA PRO A 2 -5.36 -16.51 26.54
C PRO A 2 -6.15 -15.21 26.37
N GLU A 3 -6.72 -14.69 27.46
CA GLU A 3 -7.49 -13.44 27.44
C GLU A 3 -6.61 -12.20 27.29
N LEU A 4 -5.34 -12.28 27.72
CA LEU A 4 -4.39 -11.17 27.71
C LEU A 4 -3.04 -11.64 27.16
N VAL A 5 -2.53 -10.95 26.14
CA VAL A 5 -1.20 -11.15 25.58
C VAL A 5 -0.35 -9.93 25.95
N VAL A 6 0.65 -10.14 26.82
CA VAL A 6 1.61 -9.10 27.16
C VAL A 6 2.69 -9.06 26.08
N CYS A 7 2.72 -8.00 25.28
CA CYS A 7 3.69 -7.83 24.19
C CYS A 7 4.79 -6.83 24.56
N ASP A 8 5.92 -6.91 23.84
CA ASP A 8 6.92 -5.84 23.92
C ASP A 8 6.41 -4.59 23.19
N ASN A 9 6.97 -3.44 23.54
CA ASN A 9 6.69 -2.14 22.93
C ASN A 9 7.39 -1.99 21.55
N LEU A 10 7.29 -3.03 20.71
CA LEU A 10 7.90 -3.14 19.39
C LEU A 10 7.06 -2.39 18.36
N LYS A 11 7.69 -1.65 17.42
CA LYS A 11 6.97 -0.75 16.48
C LYS A 11 5.90 -1.43 15.62
N ALA A 12 6.06 -2.73 15.30
CA ALA A 12 5.05 -3.49 14.56
C ALA A 12 3.81 -3.86 15.41
N GLY A 13 3.93 -3.92 16.74
CA GLY A 13 2.80 -4.17 17.66
C GLY A 13 2.23 -2.90 18.29
N VAL A 14 3.06 -1.87 18.50
CA VAL A 14 2.68 -0.60 19.13
C VAL A 14 3.08 0.58 18.25
N THR A 15 2.09 1.30 17.73
CA THR A 15 2.28 2.50 16.90
C THR A 15 2.70 3.70 17.75
N LYS A 16 2.10 3.88 18.94
CA LYS A 16 2.48 4.94 19.89
C LYS A 16 2.58 4.38 21.31
N ALA A 17 3.81 4.25 21.77
CA ALA A 17 4.13 3.94 23.16
C ALA A 17 3.58 5.03 24.09
N SER A 18 2.83 4.65 25.11
CA SER A 18 2.31 5.56 26.13
C SER A 18 2.30 4.87 27.48
N ARG A 19 2.29 5.68 28.55
CA ARG A 19 2.17 5.18 29.93
C ARG A 19 0.71 4.94 30.36
N VAL A 20 -0.24 5.57 29.68
CA VAL A 20 -1.67 5.56 30.04
C VAL A 20 -2.49 4.88 28.94
N GLU A 21 -2.42 5.40 27.72
CA GLU A 21 -3.15 4.87 26.54
C GLU A 21 -2.18 4.56 25.39
N PRO A 22 -1.61 3.35 25.35
CA PRO A 22 -0.73 2.94 24.25
C PRO A 22 -1.56 2.68 22.99
N THR A 23 -1.19 3.30 21.87
CA THR A 23 -1.83 3.03 20.57
C THR A 23 -1.23 1.78 19.96
N ILE A 24 -1.97 0.67 20.04
CA ILE A 24 -1.64 -0.62 19.43
C ILE A 24 -1.76 -0.49 17.91
N ASN A 25 -0.93 -1.21 17.17
CA ASN A 25 -1.04 -1.31 15.72
C ASN A 25 -2.44 -1.86 15.33
N ALA A 26 -3.11 -1.22 14.36
CA ALA A 26 -4.47 -1.57 13.96
C ALA A 26 -4.61 -3.05 13.58
N THR A 27 -3.68 -3.59 12.79
CA THR A 27 -3.62 -5.01 12.38
C THR A 27 -3.47 -5.93 13.60
N TYR A 28 -2.59 -5.57 14.54
CA TYR A 28 -2.32 -6.40 15.72
C TYR A 28 -3.49 -6.40 16.71
N ARG A 29 -4.23 -5.28 16.77
CA ARG A 29 -5.50 -5.19 17.50
C ARG A 29 -6.60 -6.02 16.83
N GLU A 30 -6.79 -5.93 15.51
CA GLU A 30 -7.79 -6.75 14.80
C GLU A 30 -7.53 -8.25 15.01
N MET A 31 -6.27 -8.67 14.93
CA MET A 31 -5.88 -10.07 15.21
C MET A 31 -6.23 -10.48 16.65
N ALA A 32 -5.99 -9.60 17.63
CA ALA A 32 -6.33 -9.87 19.03
C ALA A 32 -7.86 -9.98 19.24
N GLU A 33 -8.62 -9.06 18.66
CA GLU A 33 -10.09 -9.05 18.65
C GLU A 33 -10.65 -10.32 17.99
N HIS A 34 -10.12 -10.75 16.83
CA HIS A 34 -10.51 -11.98 16.13
C HIS A 34 -10.34 -13.23 17.00
N TYR A 35 -9.23 -13.35 17.73
CA TYR A 35 -9.00 -14.46 18.65
C TYR A 35 -9.64 -14.27 20.05
N GLY A 36 -10.38 -13.18 20.26
CA GLY A 36 -11.10 -12.90 21.51
C GLY A 36 -10.19 -12.62 22.70
N GLY A 37 -9.02 -12.00 22.48
CA GLY A 37 -8.08 -11.60 23.52
C GLY A 37 -7.67 -10.12 23.40
N ALA A 38 -7.04 -9.59 24.45
CA ALA A 38 -6.50 -8.23 24.48
C ALA A 38 -4.96 -8.25 24.41
N VAL A 39 -4.39 -7.23 23.76
CA VAL A 39 -2.93 -7.00 23.75
C VAL A 39 -2.61 -5.90 24.76
N LEU A 40 -1.68 -6.17 25.68
CA LEU A 40 -1.18 -5.18 26.63
C LEU A 40 0.32 -4.98 26.44
N PRO A 41 0.78 -3.84 25.89
CA PRO A 41 2.20 -3.59 25.75
C PRO A 41 2.86 -3.27 27.09
N THR A 42 4.09 -3.77 27.27
CA THR A 42 4.92 -3.49 28.45
C THR A 42 5.23 -2.00 28.58
N ARG A 43 5.36 -1.52 29.82
CA ARG A 43 5.57 -0.08 30.07
C ARG A 43 6.96 0.35 29.56
N PRO A 44 7.07 1.49 28.85
CA PRO A 44 8.35 1.99 28.40
C PRO A 44 9.37 2.12 29.54
N ARG A 45 10.60 1.62 29.31
CA ARG A 45 11.72 1.65 30.26
C ARG A 45 11.45 0.92 31.60
N LYS A 46 10.67 -0.18 31.60
CA LYS A 46 10.48 -1.08 32.75
C LYS A 46 10.86 -2.53 32.44
N PRO A 47 12.16 -2.90 32.50
CA PRO A 47 12.63 -4.25 32.16
C PRO A 47 11.95 -5.38 32.95
N ARG A 48 11.56 -5.11 34.20
CA ARG A 48 10.91 -6.09 35.08
C ARG A 48 9.55 -6.57 34.56
N ASP A 49 8.89 -5.81 33.68
CA ASP A 49 7.60 -6.19 33.09
C ASP A 49 7.75 -7.37 32.10
N LYS A 50 8.96 -7.62 31.57
CA LYS A 50 9.26 -8.69 30.58
C LYS A 50 10.31 -9.70 31.04
N ALA A 51 10.94 -9.53 32.20
CA ALA A 51 12.09 -10.34 32.65
C ALA A 51 11.91 -11.88 32.56
N LYS A 52 10.70 -12.42 32.77
CA LYS A 52 10.42 -13.86 32.59
C LYS A 52 10.57 -14.32 31.13
N VAL A 53 10.21 -13.47 30.17
CA VAL A 53 10.30 -13.77 28.72
C VAL A 53 11.74 -13.77 28.26
N GLU A 54 12.57 -12.84 28.75
CA GLU A 54 14.00 -12.78 28.40
C GLU A 54 14.75 -14.06 28.82
N VAL A 55 14.52 -14.53 30.05
CA VAL A 55 15.04 -15.82 30.53
C VAL A 55 14.47 -17.00 29.71
N GLY A 56 13.18 -16.93 29.33
CA GLY A 56 12.56 -17.91 28.44
C GLY A 56 13.22 -17.99 27.06
N VAL A 57 13.55 -16.84 26.45
CA VAL A 57 14.25 -16.75 25.16
C VAL A 57 15.66 -17.36 25.28
N GLN A 58 16.44 -17.01 26.32
CA GLN A 58 17.76 -17.61 26.55
C GLN A 58 17.71 -19.13 26.73
N ILE A 59 16.63 -19.67 27.32
CA ILE A 59 16.42 -21.12 27.41
C ILE A 59 16.15 -21.71 26.02
N VAL A 60 15.28 -21.11 25.21
CA VAL A 60 14.99 -21.54 23.83
C VAL A 60 16.25 -21.50 22.97
N GLU A 61 17.01 -20.41 22.98
CA GLU A 61 18.28 -20.26 22.26
C GLU A 61 19.26 -21.39 22.63
N ARG A 62 19.44 -21.66 23.93
CA ARG A 62 20.40 -22.66 24.42
C ARG A 62 19.94 -24.11 24.18
N TRP A 63 18.63 -24.37 24.19
CA TRP A 63 18.11 -25.75 24.06
C TRP A 63 17.75 -26.14 22.62
N ILE A 64 17.40 -25.17 21.77
CA ILE A 64 17.03 -25.38 20.38
C ILE A 64 18.14 -24.85 19.46
N LEU A 65 18.31 -23.52 19.32
CA LEU A 65 19.22 -22.93 18.32
C LEU A 65 20.67 -23.41 18.48
N ALA A 66 21.19 -23.48 19.70
CA ALA A 66 22.53 -23.97 19.97
C ALA A 66 22.73 -25.45 19.61
N ARG A 67 21.68 -26.28 19.58
CA ARG A 67 21.77 -27.67 19.08
C ARG A 67 21.73 -27.76 17.55
N LEU A 68 21.01 -26.84 16.91
CA LEU A 68 20.90 -26.76 15.46
C LEU A 68 22.17 -26.20 14.79
N ARG A 69 22.96 -25.40 15.51
CA ARG A 69 24.12 -24.62 14.99
C ARG A 69 25.21 -25.41 14.22
N HIS A 70 25.27 -26.73 14.37
CA HIS A 70 26.25 -27.62 13.72
C HIS A 70 25.58 -28.68 12.84
N ARG A 71 24.31 -28.50 12.48
CA ARG A 71 23.56 -29.38 11.59
C ARG A 71 23.23 -28.63 10.30
N ASN A 72 23.48 -29.29 9.18
CA ASN A 72 22.99 -28.85 7.88
C ASN A 72 21.61 -29.46 7.66
N PHE A 73 20.70 -28.67 7.12
CA PHE A 73 19.35 -29.08 6.75
C PHE A 73 19.16 -28.79 5.26
N PHE A 74 18.52 -29.72 4.55
CA PHE A 74 18.33 -29.63 3.10
C PHE A 74 16.89 -29.27 2.70
N GLY A 75 15.99 -29.16 3.68
CA GLY A 75 14.62 -28.66 3.49
C GLY A 75 14.08 -27.93 4.72
N LEU A 76 13.09 -27.06 4.51
CA LEU A 76 12.41 -26.36 5.61
C LEU A 76 11.62 -27.32 6.49
N ASP A 77 11.03 -28.37 5.91
CA ASP A 77 10.25 -29.37 6.65
C ASP A 77 11.13 -30.22 7.58
N GLU A 78 12.38 -30.50 7.18
CA GLU A 78 13.38 -31.18 8.00
C GLU A 78 13.76 -30.33 9.23
N LEU A 79 14.02 -29.03 9.00
CA LEU A 79 14.32 -28.07 10.06
C LEU A 79 13.11 -27.87 11.00
N ALA A 80 11.90 -27.77 10.46
CA ALA A 80 10.67 -27.64 11.23
C ALA A 80 10.45 -28.87 12.13
N SER A 81 10.58 -30.07 11.58
CA SER A 81 10.46 -31.34 12.31
C SER A 81 11.47 -31.44 13.46
N GLU A 82 12.73 -31.03 13.24
CA GLU A 82 13.74 -31.03 14.30
C GLU A 82 13.47 -29.95 15.37
N ILE A 83 12.98 -28.76 14.99
CA ILE A 83 12.57 -27.72 15.94
C ILE A 83 11.40 -28.21 16.79
N GLU A 84 10.39 -28.87 16.20
CA GLU A 84 9.26 -29.45 16.93
C GLU A 84 9.74 -30.53 17.92
N ARG A 85 10.64 -31.42 17.48
CA ARG A 85 11.24 -32.47 18.33
C ARG A 85 11.97 -31.86 19.53
N LEU A 86 12.87 -30.90 19.31
CA LEU A 86 13.61 -30.20 20.37
C LEU A 86 12.71 -29.36 21.30
N THR A 87 11.62 -28.82 20.77
CA THR A 87 10.60 -28.10 21.55
C THR A 87 9.81 -29.07 22.44
N GLY A 88 9.52 -30.28 21.93
CA GLY A 88 8.97 -31.40 22.70
C GLY A 88 9.88 -31.77 23.88
N ASP A 89 11.16 -32.04 23.62
CA ASP A 89 12.17 -32.36 24.64
C ASP A 89 12.25 -31.27 25.73
N LEU A 90 12.29 -30.00 25.32
CA LEU A 90 12.38 -28.85 26.23
C LEU A 90 11.14 -28.70 27.13
N ASN A 91 9.95 -29.00 26.59
CA ASN A 91 8.68 -28.86 27.29
C ASN A 91 8.39 -30.05 28.22
N ALA A 92 8.79 -31.26 27.83
CA ALA A 92 8.69 -32.46 28.66
C ALA A 92 9.72 -32.48 29.81
N ARG A 93 10.80 -31.70 29.72
CA ARG A 93 11.84 -31.68 30.76
C ARG A 93 11.35 -31.07 32.08
N VAL A 94 11.51 -31.83 33.16
CA VAL A 94 11.32 -31.40 34.56
C VAL A 94 12.21 -30.21 34.91
N MET A 95 11.61 -29.17 35.49
CA MET A 95 12.30 -27.95 35.94
C MET A 95 12.80 -28.11 37.38
N ARG A 96 14.12 -28.01 37.59
CA ARG A 96 14.78 -28.23 38.90
C ARG A 96 14.15 -27.47 40.08
N HIS A 97 13.60 -26.28 39.86
CA HIS A 97 13.05 -25.44 40.94
C HIS A 97 11.54 -25.66 41.20
N LEU A 98 10.85 -26.48 40.40
CA LEU A 98 9.40 -26.75 40.50
C LEU A 98 9.07 -28.24 40.64
N GLY A 99 9.99 -29.15 40.29
CA GLY A 99 9.72 -30.60 40.31
C GLY A 99 8.79 -31.11 39.21
N VAL A 100 8.17 -30.22 38.41
CA VAL A 100 7.29 -30.54 37.28
C VAL A 100 7.86 -30.10 35.93
N SER A 101 7.37 -30.68 34.83
CA SER A 101 7.70 -30.23 33.47
C SER A 101 6.92 -28.97 33.05
N ARG A 102 7.34 -28.31 31.96
CA ARG A 102 6.60 -27.16 31.41
C ARG A 102 5.25 -27.58 30.84
N ARG A 103 5.20 -28.77 30.21
CA ARG A 103 3.96 -29.36 29.68
C ARG A 103 2.95 -29.61 30.80
N GLU A 104 3.37 -30.26 31.90
CA GLU A 104 2.50 -30.50 33.05
C GLU A 104 1.97 -29.21 33.66
N LEU A 105 2.83 -28.18 33.79
CA LEU A 105 2.42 -26.88 34.33
C LEU A 105 1.38 -26.20 33.43
N PHE A 106 1.61 -26.21 32.11
CA PHE A 106 0.66 -25.68 31.12
C PHE A 106 -0.68 -26.44 31.14
N GLU A 107 -0.66 -27.77 31.22
CA GLU A 107 -1.87 -28.60 31.23
C GLU A 107 -2.69 -28.42 32.51
N LYS A 108 -2.05 -28.18 33.66
CA LYS A 108 -2.71 -27.96 34.95
C LYS A 108 -3.18 -26.52 35.15
N THR A 109 -2.46 -25.52 34.63
CA THR A 109 -2.68 -24.10 34.96
C THR A 109 -3.27 -23.32 33.80
N ASP A 110 -2.61 -23.29 32.64
CA ASP A 110 -3.03 -22.46 31.51
C ASP A 110 -4.20 -23.10 30.77
N ARG A 111 -4.07 -24.38 30.37
CA ARG A 111 -5.01 -25.08 29.48
C ARG A 111 -6.49 -25.00 29.91
N PRO A 112 -6.88 -25.12 31.20
CA PRO A 112 -8.27 -24.98 31.62
C PRO A 112 -8.84 -23.55 31.47
N THR A 113 -7.98 -22.54 31.39
CA THR A 113 -8.36 -21.11 31.26
C THR A 113 -8.35 -20.62 29.81
N LEU A 114 -7.83 -21.41 28.86
CA LEU A 114 -7.75 -21.03 27.46
C LEU A 114 -9.12 -21.15 26.77
N ARG A 115 -9.54 -20.07 26.11
CA ARG A 115 -10.70 -20.07 25.20
C ARG A 115 -10.46 -20.96 23.97
N PRO A 116 -11.48 -21.58 23.35
CA PRO A 116 -11.34 -22.26 22.07
C PRO A 116 -10.84 -21.29 20.98
N LEU A 117 -10.24 -21.81 19.91
CA LEU A 117 -9.87 -21.01 18.75
C LEU A 117 -11.08 -20.82 17.81
N PRO A 118 -11.24 -19.66 17.17
CA PRO A 118 -12.19 -19.49 16.08
C PRO A 118 -11.92 -20.48 14.93
N GLN A 119 -12.98 -20.90 14.24
CA GLN A 119 -12.87 -21.85 13.12
C GLN A 119 -12.09 -21.28 11.92
N ALA A 120 -12.22 -19.97 11.67
CA ALA A 120 -11.44 -19.26 10.68
C ALA A 120 -10.15 -18.71 11.28
N ARG A 121 -9.04 -18.80 10.54
CA ARG A 121 -7.81 -18.06 10.87
C ARG A 121 -8.02 -16.57 10.60
N ASP A 122 -7.33 -15.74 11.36
CA ASP A 122 -7.21 -14.31 11.07
C ASP A 122 -6.61 -14.08 9.67
N GLU A 123 -7.17 -13.14 8.90
CA GLU A 123 -6.63 -12.70 7.62
C GLU A 123 -5.87 -11.38 7.83
N CYS A 124 -4.54 -11.49 7.91
CA CYS A 124 -3.66 -10.35 8.14
C CYS A 124 -3.95 -9.21 7.15
N ALA A 125 -4.39 -8.08 7.70
CA ALA A 125 -4.80 -6.90 6.95
C ALA A 125 -3.84 -5.73 7.19
N GLU A 126 -3.28 -5.16 6.13
CA GLU A 126 -2.48 -3.95 6.24
C GLU A 126 -3.37 -2.70 6.22
N TRP A 127 -3.20 -1.81 7.19
CA TRP A 127 -3.93 -0.54 7.26
C TRP A 127 -3.08 0.60 6.70
N ARG A 128 -3.61 1.30 5.69
CA ARG A 128 -2.97 2.48 5.07
C ARG A 128 -3.93 3.66 5.02
N ARG A 129 -3.41 4.88 5.15
CA ARG A 129 -4.15 6.09 4.80
C ARG A 129 -3.91 6.44 3.35
N ALA A 130 -4.97 6.81 2.66
CA ALA A 130 -4.90 7.27 1.28
C ALA A 130 -5.86 8.43 1.06
N ARG A 131 -5.51 9.30 0.11
CA ARG A 131 -6.36 10.42 -0.29
C ARG A 131 -7.12 10.06 -1.57
N VAL A 132 -8.42 10.35 -1.60
CA VAL A 132 -9.26 10.06 -2.76
C VAL A 132 -8.90 10.99 -3.92
N GLY A 133 -8.61 10.41 -5.08
CA GLY A 133 -8.32 11.11 -6.32
C GLY A 133 -9.49 11.96 -6.83
N ILE A 134 -9.19 12.92 -7.71
CA ILE A 134 -10.22 13.73 -8.40
C ILE A 134 -11.13 12.90 -9.31
N ASP A 135 -10.68 11.70 -9.65
CA ASP A 135 -11.34 10.67 -10.44
C ASP A 135 -12.07 9.64 -9.55
N TYR A 136 -12.32 9.95 -8.27
CA TYR A 136 -13.01 9.08 -7.29
C TYR A 136 -12.38 7.67 -7.12
N HIS A 137 -11.07 7.55 -7.33
CA HIS A 137 -10.32 6.32 -7.01
C HIS A 137 -9.32 6.54 -5.87
N VAL A 138 -8.93 5.43 -5.26
CA VAL A 138 -7.85 5.32 -4.28
C VAL A 138 -6.81 4.35 -4.82
N GLU A 139 -5.54 4.74 -4.79
CA GLU A 139 -4.44 3.88 -5.24
C GLU A 139 -3.97 2.94 -4.12
N VAL A 140 -3.88 1.63 -4.44
CA VAL A 140 -3.34 0.59 -3.55
C VAL A 140 -2.51 -0.37 -4.40
N ASP A 141 -1.22 -0.51 -4.08
CA ASP A 141 -0.27 -1.38 -4.80
C ASP A 141 -0.32 -1.18 -6.32
N ALA A 142 -0.21 0.08 -6.74
CA ALA A 142 -0.33 0.55 -8.13
C ALA A 142 -1.66 0.21 -8.83
N ARG A 143 -2.75 -0.09 -8.11
CA ARG A 143 -4.10 -0.35 -8.66
C ARG A 143 -5.09 0.67 -8.13
N PHE A 144 -6.09 1.03 -8.93
CA PHE A 144 -7.03 2.09 -8.61
C PHE A 144 -8.40 1.52 -8.25
N TYR A 145 -8.85 1.72 -7.02
CA TYR A 145 -10.13 1.23 -6.51
C TYR A 145 -11.10 2.39 -6.30
N SER A 146 -12.28 2.32 -6.93
CA SER A 146 -13.27 3.39 -6.84
C SER A 146 -13.87 3.54 -5.44
N VAL A 147 -14.24 4.76 -5.06
CA VAL A 147 -14.96 5.09 -3.82
C VAL A 147 -16.09 6.06 -4.13
N PRO A 148 -17.14 6.16 -3.29
CA PRO A 148 -18.25 7.08 -3.54
C PRO A 148 -17.78 8.52 -3.80
N TYR A 149 -18.16 9.11 -4.94
CA TYR A 149 -17.70 10.43 -5.41
C TYR A 149 -17.87 11.59 -4.42
N ARG A 150 -18.71 11.42 -3.38
CA ARG A 150 -18.89 12.40 -2.30
C ARG A 150 -17.63 12.58 -1.44
N LEU A 151 -16.71 11.62 -1.48
CA LEU A 151 -15.45 11.61 -0.74
C LEU A 151 -14.28 12.20 -1.56
N LEU A 152 -14.55 12.95 -2.63
CA LEU A 152 -13.52 13.51 -3.51
C LEU A 152 -12.52 14.38 -2.72
N LYS A 153 -11.22 14.06 -2.81
CA LYS A 153 -10.12 14.70 -2.06
C LYS A 153 -10.13 14.53 -0.54
N GLU A 154 -11.05 13.75 0.03
CA GLU A 154 -11.04 13.38 1.44
C GLU A 154 -9.94 12.35 1.74
N GLU A 155 -9.58 12.22 3.02
CA GLU A 155 -8.72 11.14 3.51
C GLU A 155 -9.56 9.93 3.93
N VAL A 156 -9.11 8.74 3.57
CA VAL A 156 -9.76 7.46 3.91
C VAL A 156 -8.75 6.47 4.46
N ASP A 157 -9.19 5.64 5.40
CA ASP A 157 -8.42 4.50 5.88
C ASP A 157 -8.75 3.29 4.98
N VAL A 158 -7.72 2.62 4.48
CA VAL A 158 -7.82 1.47 3.58
C VAL A 158 -7.26 0.25 4.28
N ARG A 159 -8.07 -0.80 4.33
CA ARG A 159 -7.72 -2.11 4.87
C ARG A 159 -7.44 -3.07 3.71
N VAL A 160 -6.21 -3.54 3.62
CA VAL A 160 -5.66 -4.32 2.50
C VAL A 160 -5.41 -5.75 2.96
N THR A 161 -6.24 -6.69 2.52
CA THR A 161 -6.06 -8.12 2.79
C THR A 161 -5.41 -8.83 1.60
N ALA A 162 -5.21 -10.14 1.69
CA ALA A 162 -4.72 -10.93 0.56
C ALA A 162 -5.69 -10.89 -0.64
N ARG A 163 -7.01 -10.84 -0.37
CA ARG A 163 -8.06 -11.03 -1.39
C ARG A 163 -8.99 -9.83 -1.60
N THR A 164 -9.04 -8.90 -0.64
CA THR A 164 -10.04 -7.82 -0.58
C THR A 164 -9.42 -6.50 -0.16
N ILE A 165 -9.86 -5.41 -0.80
CA ILE A 165 -9.57 -4.03 -0.41
C ILE A 165 -10.85 -3.43 0.18
N GLU A 166 -10.85 -3.07 1.45
CA GLU A 166 -11.96 -2.38 2.11
C GLU A 166 -11.57 -0.92 2.37
N VAL A 167 -12.47 0.02 2.09
CA VAL A 167 -12.24 1.44 2.32
C VAL A 167 -13.20 1.95 3.38
N PHE A 168 -12.66 2.68 4.35
CA PHE A 168 -13.37 3.26 5.49
C PHE A 168 -13.23 4.79 5.49
N HIS A 169 -14.32 5.47 5.81
CA HIS A 169 -14.34 6.90 6.08
C HIS A 169 -15.02 7.12 7.42
N GLN A 170 -14.36 7.81 8.35
CA GLN A 170 -14.86 8.03 9.72
C GLN A 170 -15.33 6.73 10.40
N HIS A 171 -14.48 5.70 10.37
CA HIS A 171 -14.73 4.34 10.90
C HIS A 171 -15.90 3.55 10.26
N ARG A 172 -16.59 4.10 9.26
CA ARG A 172 -17.64 3.40 8.50
C ARG A 172 -17.09 2.87 7.17
N ARG A 173 -17.32 1.59 6.87
CA ARG A 173 -16.98 1.00 5.56
C ARG A 173 -17.82 1.65 4.47
N VAL A 174 -17.17 2.22 3.46
CA VAL A 174 -17.79 2.93 2.34
C VAL A 174 -17.65 2.20 1.00
N ALA A 175 -16.64 1.33 0.87
CA ALA A 175 -16.45 0.47 -0.30
C ALA A 175 -15.76 -0.84 0.09
N SER A 176 -15.95 -1.88 -0.72
CA SER A 176 -15.24 -3.16 -0.65
C SER A 176 -15.05 -3.71 -2.05
N HIS A 177 -13.85 -4.15 -2.39
CA HIS A 177 -13.45 -4.61 -3.72
C HIS A 177 -12.62 -5.88 -3.65
N ALA A 178 -12.76 -6.77 -4.63
CA ALA A 178 -11.79 -7.86 -4.79
C ALA A 178 -10.42 -7.30 -5.22
N ARG A 179 -9.33 -7.83 -4.65
CA ARG A 179 -7.95 -7.45 -4.98
C ARG A 179 -7.50 -8.18 -6.25
N VAL A 180 -8.07 -7.79 -7.38
CA VAL A 180 -7.85 -8.41 -8.70
C VAL A 180 -7.23 -7.43 -9.70
N GLY A 181 -6.66 -7.97 -10.77
CA GLY A 181 -6.15 -7.20 -11.92
C GLY A 181 -4.63 -6.95 -11.91
N ALA A 182 -4.14 -6.57 -13.08
CA ALA A 182 -2.76 -6.16 -13.31
C ALA A 182 -2.44 -4.80 -12.64
N PRO A 183 -1.15 -4.46 -12.44
CA PRO A 183 -0.77 -3.09 -12.08
C PRO A 183 -1.36 -2.06 -13.04
N HIS A 184 -1.79 -0.93 -12.50
CA HIS A 184 -2.48 0.20 -13.15
C HIS A 184 -3.90 -0.11 -13.67
N ALA A 185 -4.49 -1.25 -13.29
CA ALA A 185 -5.91 -1.51 -13.53
C ALA A 185 -6.81 -0.62 -12.66
N HIS A 186 -7.97 -0.23 -13.21
CA HIS A 186 -9.04 0.48 -12.49
C HIS A 186 -10.20 -0.49 -12.18
N VAL A 187 -10.59 -0.56 -10.91
CA VAL A 187 -11.74 -1.33 -10.41
C VAL A 187 -12.86 -0.35 -10.04
N THR A 188 -13.73 -0.09 -11.02
CA THR A 188 -14.78 0.93 -10.93
C THR A 188 -16.17 0.31 -10.71
N VAL A 189 -16.77 0.56 -9.55
CA VAL A 189 -18.17 0.25 -9.27
C VAL A 189 -19.05 1.40 -9.78
N ALA A 190 -20.13 1.08 -10.49
CA ALA A 190 -20.97 2.10 -11.14
C ALA A 190 -21.56 3.11 -10.14
N ASP A 191 -22.01 2.65 -8.97
CA ASP A 191 -22.66 3.50 -7.96
C ASP A 191 -21.72 4.46 -7.24
N HIS A 192 -20.41 4.26 -7.37
CA HIS A 192 -19.42 5.22 -6.90
C HIS A 192 -19.35 6.47 -7.79
N MET A 193 -19.80 6.40 -9.04
CA MET A 193 -19.71 7.48 -10.01
C MET A 193 -20.86 8.51 -9.86
N PRO A 194 -20.61 9.82 -10.09
CA PRO A 194 -21.66 10.82 -10.23
C PRO A 194 -22.68 10.44 -11.31
N SER A 195 -23.94 10.86 -11.17
CA SER A 195 -25.02 10.59 -12.15
C SER A 195 -24.64 11.00 -13.57
N HIS A 196 -24.06 12.19 -13.74
CA HIS A 196 -23.57 12.68 -15.03
C HIS A 196 -22.50 11.74 -15.62
N HIS A 197 -21.51 11.30 -14.83
CA HIS A 197 -20.47 10.39 -15.32
C HIS A 197 -21.00 8.98 -15.64
N ARG A 198 -22.00 8.48 -14.91
CA ARG A 198 -22.66 7.21 -15.23
C ARG A 198 -23.29 7.23 -16.64
N GLN A 199 -23.93 8.34 -17.01
CA GLN A 199 -24.58 8.49 -18.32
C GLN A 199 -23.59 8.48 -19.50
N PHE A 200 -22.34 8.93 -19.30
CA PHE A 200 -21.29 8.91 -20.34
C PHE A 200 -20.39 7.67 -20.30
N ARG A 201 -20.54 6.77 -19.32
CA ARG A 201 -19.70 5.57 -19.23
C ARG A 201 -19.84 4.66 -20.45
N ASP A 202 -21.05 4.55 -20.98
CA ASP A 202 -21.37 3.68 -22.11
C ASP A 202 -21.26 4.42 -23.48
N TRP A 203 -20.70 5.65 -23.49
CA TRP A 203 -20.39 6.43 -24.70
C TRP A 203 -19.01 6.04 -25.26
N THR A 204 -18.92 4.85 -25.84
CA THR A 204 -17.74 4.45 -26.63
C THR A 204 -17.65 5.28 -27.91
N HIS A 205 -16.43 5.47 -28.45
CA HIS A 205 -16.21 6.22 -29.69
C HIS A 205 -17.05 5.67 -30.85
N GLU A 206 -17.17 4.34 -30.95
CA GLU A 206 -18.02 3.65 -31.92
C GLU A 206 -19.50 3.98 -31.76
N ARG A 207 -20.01 4.05 -30.52
CA ARG A 207 -21.40 4.45 -30.25
C ARG A 207 -21.63 5.92 -30.62
N VAL A 208 -20.67 6.80 -30.32
CA VAL A 208 -20.73 8.22 -30.73
C VAL A 208 -20.77 8.36 -32.24
N LEU A 209 -19.94 7.61 -32.98
CA LEU A 209 -19.96 7.59 -34.45
C LEU A 209 -21.28 7.02 -34.99
N LYS A 210 -21.79 5.92 -34.41
CA LYS A 210 -23.05 5.28 -34.82
C LYS A 210 -24.25 6.20 -34.57
N GLU A 211 -24.26 6.91 -33.45
CA GLU A 211 -25.33 7.85 -33.11
C GLU A 211 -25.24 9.14 -33.95
N ALA A 212 -24.03 9.63 -34.22
CA ALA A 212 -23.81 10.74 -35.16
C ALA A 212 -24.27 10.38 -36.59
N ALA A 213 -23.96 9.17 -37.07
CA ALA A 213 -24.44 8.67 -38.35
C ALA A 213 -25.98 8.53 -38.40
N SER A 214 -26.62 8.16 -37.28
CA SER A 214 -28.09 8.04 -37.20
C SER A 214 -28.84 9.38 -37.25
N ILE A 215 -28.16 10.49 -37.00
CA ILE A 215 -28.78 11.83 -36.95
C ILE A 215 -28.87 12.48 -38.34
N GLY A 216 -28.08 12.00 -39.31
CA GLY A 216 -28.13 12.39 -40.72
C GLY A 216 -27.57 13.78 -41.05
N ASP A 217 -27.14 13.96 -42.30
CA ASP A 217 -26.57 15.22 -42.79
C ASP A 217 -27.61 16.35 -42.86
N LYS A 218 -27.63 17.19 -41.83
CA LYS A 218 -28.23 18.54 -41.86
C LYS A 218 -27.23 19.56 -41.32
N PRO A 219 -26.73 20.51 -42.14
CA PRO A 219 -25.58 21.36 -41.78
C PRO A 219 -25.86 22.42 -40.70
N ALA A 220 -27.09 22.55 -40.20
CA ALA A 220 -27.50 23.60 -39.26
C ALA A 220 -27.09 23.37 -37.78
N ARG A 221 -26.44 22.24 -37.43
CA ARG A 221 -26.19 21.86 -36.01
C ARG A 221 -24.74 22.00 -35.51
N SER A 222 -23.80 22.45 -36.34
CA SER A 222 -22.37 22.54 -36.00
C SER A 222 -22.10 23.31 -34.68
N GLY A 223 -22.80 24.42 -34.45
CA GLY A 223 -22.65 25.23 -33.23
C GLY A 223 -23.09 24.55 -31.92
N GLN A 224 -24.03 23.59 -31.96
CA GLN A 224 -24.43 22.82 -30.78
C GLN A 224 -23.46 21.67 -30.49
N ASN A 225 -22.91 21.04 -31.54
CA ASN A 225 -21.96 19.94 -31.40
C ASN A 225 -20.66 20.40 -30.71
N HIS A 226 -20.13 21.59 -31.05
CA HIS A 226 -18.92 22.14 -30.39
C HIS A 226 -19.10 22.43 -28.89
N ARG A 227 -20.32 22.80 -28.46
CA ARG A 227 -20.63 22.97 -27.02
C ARG A 227 -20.72 21.62 -26.29
N ARG A 228 -21.31 20.59 -26.91
CA ARG A 228 -21.36 19.24 -26.32
C ARG A 228 -19.99 18.55 -26.28
N THR A 229 -19.13 18.71 -27.30
CA THR A 229 -17.78 18.15 -27.28
C THR A 229 -16.86 18.86 -26.27
N LYS A 230 -16.98 20.18 -26.08
CA LYS A 230 -16.24 20.88 -25.00
C LYS A 230 -16.65 20.45 -23.59
N LEU A 231 -17.90 20.04 -23.37
CA LEU A 231 -18.35 19.42 -22.12
C LEU A 231 -17.83 17.98 -21.95
N MET A 232 -17.55 17.27 -23.05
CA MET A 232 -16.96 15.92 -23.05
C MET A 232 -15.45 15.93 -22.78
N THR A 233 -14.71 16.91 -23.31
CA THR A 233 -13.26 17.05 -23.07
C THR A 233 -12.94 17.74 -21.74
N GLY A 234 -13.51 17.23 -20.64
CA GLY A 234 -13.10 17.56 -19.28
C GLY A 234 -11.68 17.06 -18.93
N ARG A 235 -11.07 16.25 -19.80
CA ARG A 235 -9.62 16.02 -19.81
C ARG A 235 -8.91 17.34 -20.11
N LYS A 236 -8.39 17.97 -19.04
CA LYS A 236 -7.14 18.73 -19.16
C LYS A 236 -6.10 17.77 -19.76
N THR A 237 -5.79 17.96 -21.03
CA THR A 237 -4.59 17.36 -21.63
C THR A 237 -3.39 17.78 -20.79
N GLY A 238 -2.59 16.81 -20.37
CA GLY A 238 -1.42 17.07 -19.53
C GLY A 238 -0.42 17.96 -20.26
N SER A 239 -0.13 19.11 -19.66
CA SER A 239 1.17 19.80 -19.67
C SER A 239 2.05 19.68 -20.94
N THR A 240 1.71 20.42 -22.01
CA THR A 240 2.73 20.89 -22.98
C THR A 240 2.40 22.26 -23.58
N SER A 241 2.55 23.32 -22.79
CA SER A 241 2.89 24.65 -23.33
C SER A 241 3.48 25.54 -22.23
N LEU A 242 4.62 26.15 -22.53
CA LEU A 242 5.26 27.17 -21.69
C LEU A 242 4.36 28.40 -21.56
N GLY A 243 4.58 29.18 -20.51
CA GLY A 243 3.82 30.39 -20.24
C GLY A 243 4.00 31.46 -21.32
N LEU A 244 2.88 32.06 -21.73
CA LEU A 244 2.84 33.40 -22.31
C LEU A 244 1.98 34.27 -21.39
N ARG A 245 2.52 35.43 -20.98
CA ARG A 245 1.77 36.45 -20.23
C ARG A 245 0.70 37.06 -21.15
N PRO A 246 -0.48 37.46 -20.61
CA PRO A 246 -1.43 38.24 -21.39
C PRO A 246 -0.92 39.67 -21.57
N LEU A 247 -0.97 40.17 -22.81
CA LEU A 247 -0.94 41.60 -23.11
C LEU A 247 -2.36 42.07 -23.43
N ALA A 248 -2.65 43.33 -23.06
CA ALA A 248 -3.96 43.95 -23.17
C ALA A 248 -4.32 44.34 -24.62
N PRO A 249 -5.60 44.65 -24.93
CA PRO A 249 -6.09 44.73 -26.32
C PRO A 249 -6.15 46.14 -26.93
N ALA A 250 -6.31 46.16 -28.26
CA ALA A 250 -6.62 47.30 -29.15
C ALA A 250 -5.53 48.38 -29.28
N THR A 251 -5.40 49.07 -30.41
CA THR A 251 -6.16 49.04 -31.69
C THR A 251 -5.36 48.22 -32.76
N ASP A 252 -5.40 48.37 -34.11
CA ASP A 252 -6.12 49.27 -35.03
C ASP A 252 -6.36 48.63 -36.43
N VAL A 253 -6.82 49.42 -37.40
CA VAL A 253 -7.31 49.03 -38.74
C VAL A 253 -6.26 49.27 -39.84
N GLU A 254 -5.93 48.25 -40.66
CA GLU A 254 -5.81 48.46 -42.12
C GLU A 254 -5.93 47.19 -43.01
N ARG A 255 -6.90 47.25 -43.93
CA ARG A 255 -7.02 46.62 -45.27
C ARG A 255 -5.93 45.64 -45.78
N ARG A 256 -6.31 44.38 -46.06
CA ARG A 256 -6.52 43.81 -47.44
C ARG A 256 -6.73 42.28 -47.44
N GLU A 257 -7.81 41.83 -48.07
CA GLU A 257 -7.99 40.49 -48.65
C GLU A 257 -7.70 40.53 -50.18
N PRO A 258 -7.74 39.43 -50.96
CA PRO A 258 -7.64 37.99 -50.61
C PRO A 258 -6.61 37.22 -51.48
N ALA A 259 -6.31 35.96 -51.15
CA ALA A 259 -5.86 34.97 -52.14
C ALA A 259 -6.11 33.51 -51.70
N VAL A 260 -6.80 32.74 -52.54
CA VAL A 260 -6.98 31.28 -52.40
C VAL A 260 -6.21 30.59 -53.53
N ARG A 261 -5.82 29.32 -53.32
CA ARG A 261 -5.30 28.30 -54.27
C ARG A 261 -3.78 28.27 -54.49
N HIS A 262 -3.16 27.17 -54.05
CA HIS A 262 -2.64 26.06 -54.90
C HIS A 262 -1.60 25.21 -54.11
N GLY A 263 -1.57 23.90 -54.35
CA GLY A 263 -0.40 23.06 -54.05
C GLY A 263 0.64 23.16 -55.19
N VAL A 264 1.75 22.41 -55.24
CA VAL A 264 2.09 21.16 -54.53
C VAL A 264 3.60 21.20 -54.10
N PRO A 265 4.49 20.15 -54.09
CA PRO A 265 5.47 19.99 -53.00
C PRO A 265 6.97 20.00 -53.44
N LEU A 266 7.86 19.52 -52.55
CA LEU A 266 9.31 19.21 -52.77
C LEU A 266 10.24 20.45 -52.85
N SER A 267 11.53 20.39 -52.50
CA SER A 267 12.32 19.45 -51.68
C SER A 267 13.68 20.11 -51.29
N GLY A 268 14.25 19.67 -50.16
CA GLY A 268 15.69 19.62 -49.88
C GLY A 268 16.60 20.86 -50.06
N ARG A 269 17.21 21.30 -48.94
CA ARG A 269 18.67 21.44 -48.82
C ARG A 269 19.11 21.40 -47.35
N ALA A 270 20.22 20.73 -47.08
CA ALA A 270 20.75 20.53 -45.74
C ALA A 270 21.82 21.56 -45.40
N CYS A 271 21.96 21.90 -44.11
CA CYS A 271 23.21 22.39 -43.55
C CYS A 271 23.52 21.67 -42.23
N LYS A 272 24.77 21.20 -42.13
CA LYS A 272 25.41 20.65 -40.92
C LYS A 272 25.77 21.85 -39.99
N ALA A 273 26.12 21.74 -38.71
CA ALA A 273 26.45 20.61 -37.84
C ALA A 273 26.33 20.99 -36.35
N ARG A 274 26.37 19.94 -35.50
CA ARG A 274 26.87 19.81 -34.10
C ARG A 274 25.79 19.56 -33.04
N SER A 275 25.93 18.59 -32.13
CA SER A 275 26.79 17.39 -32.13
C SER A 275 26.35 16.41 -31.03
N ARG A 276 26.18 15.13 -31.41
CA ARG A 276 26.37 13.92 -30.56
C ARG A 276 25.66 13.84 -29.19
N GLN A 277 24.53 13.13 -29.20
CA GLN A 277 24.21 12.05 -28.25
C GLN A 277 25.39 11.03 -28.14
N PRO A 278 25.50 10.13 -27.11
CA PRO A 278 24.39 9.26 -26.68
C PRO A 278 24.29 8.75 -25.22
N LEU A 279 23.07 8.30 -24.90
CA LEU A 279 22.66 7.12 -24.11
C LEU A 279 22.91 6.98 -22.58
N ARG A 280 21.95 6.26 -21.99
CA ARG A 280 21.72 5.76 -20.61
C ARG A 280 22.76 4.67 -20.20
N PRO A 281 22.86 4.18 -18.92
CA PRO A 281 21.84 4.19 -17.87
C PRO A 281 22.30 4.51 -16.42
N ILE A 282 21.32 4.58 -15.49
CA ILE A 282 21.54 4.66 -14.04
C ILE A 282 21.40 3.25 -13.44
N ALA A 283 22.40 2.80 -12.69
CA ALA A 283 22.33 1.62 -11.82
C ALA A 283 23.24 1.78 -10.58
N TYR A 284 22.70 1.38 -9.43
CA TYR A 284 23.37 0.83 -8.23
C TYR A 284 24.78 1.30 -7.80
N ALA A 285 24.83 2.02 -6.68
CA ALA A 285 25.76 1.88 -5.52
C ALA A 285 25.45 3.06 -4.56
N GLY A 286 25.61 3.01 -3.24
CA GLY A 286 26.25 2.03 -2.35
C GLY A 286 26.94 2.81 -1.23
N LEU A 287 26.66 2.52 0.04
CA LEU A 287 27.43 3.08 1.16
C LEU A 287 28.88 2.61 1.07
N VAL A 288 29.85 3.49 1.33
CA VAL A 288 30.88 3.36 2.40
C VAL A 288 31.45 4.75 2.67
N ALA A 289 31.51 5.16 3.94
CA ALA A 289 32.38 6.26 4.39
C ALA A 289 33.64 5.65 5.01
N VAL A 290 34.83 6.06 4.53
CA VAL A 290 36.14 5.61 5.02
C VAL A 290 36.78 6.75 5.81
N ALA A 291 37.25 6.48 7.04
CA ALA A 291 38.17 7.37 7.77
C ALA A 291 38.91 6.65 8.93
N LEU A 292 40.11 6.13 8.65
CA LEU A 292 41.25 5.92 9.57
C LEU A 292 42.53 6.02 8.70
N PRO A 293 43.64 6.61 9.17
CA PRO A 293 44.58 6.03 10.14
C PRO A 293 44.91 6.97 11.33
N GLY A 294 45.36 6.52 12.51
CA GLY A 294 46.75 6.13 12.86
C GLY A 294 47.51 7.33 13.47
N SER A 295 48.34 7.26 14.53
CA SER A 295 48.97 6.11 15.21
C SER A 295 49.57 6.52 16.58
N ILE A 296 49.75 5.55 17.51
CA ILE A 296 50.76 5.48 18.61
C ILE A 296 50.70 6.49 19.80
N ILE A 297 50.62 5.98 21.04
CA ILE A 297 51.57 6.14 22.17
C ILE A 297 51.19 5.14 23.31
N ASN A 298 52.17 4.74 24.13
CA ASN A 298 52.16 3.57 25.04
C ASN A 298 51.40 3.72 26.37
N PRO A 299 51.12 2.59 27.07
CA PRO A 299 50.44 2.56 28.38
C PRO A 299 51.39 2.61 29.59
N VAL A 300 50.81 2.97 30.74
CA VAL A 300 51.21 2.58 32.12
C VAL A 300 49.93 2.16 32.84
#